data_AF-A0A257JXK5-F1
#
_entry.id   AF-A0A257JXK5-F1
#
_cell.length_a   1.000
_cell.length_b   1.000
_cell.length_c   1.000
_cell.angle_alpha   90.00
_cell.angle_beta   90.00
_cell.angle_gamma   90.00
#
_symmetry.space_group_name_H-M   'P 1'
#
loop_
_entity.id
_entity.type
_entity.pdbx_description
1 polymer ?
#
loop_
_entity_poly.entity_id
_entity_poly.type
_entity_poly.pdbx_seq_one_letter_code
_entity_poly.pdbx_strand_id
1 'polypeptide(L)' 'MSRVIIYTKDVSLMMGVSDKTAREVIKKIRICVRKEPGIPLTVFDLGAYMNMDAQYIIRIINAK' A
#
# COMPACT_ATOMS: atom_id res chain seq x y z
N MET A 1 -17.05 -2.68 -7.11
CA MET A 1 -15.94 -1.86 -6.56
C MET A 1 -14.86 -2.82 -6.09
N SER A 2 -13.82 -3.04 -6.89
CA SER A 2 -12.79 -4.04 -6.60
C SER A 2 -11.86 -3.53 -5.52
N ARG A 3 -11.77 -4.23 -4.38
CA ARG A 3 -10.84 -3.90 -3.30
C ARG A 3 -9.46 -4.40 -3.71
N VAL A 4 -8.63 -3.52 -4.29
CA VAL A 4 -7.25 -3.84 -4.65
C VAL A 4 -6.42 -3.92 -3.36
N ILE A 5 -5.94 -5.12 -3.06
CA ILE A 5 -5.07 -5.40 -1.92
C ILE A 5 -3.64 -5.02 -2.29
N ILE A 6 -2.92 -4.41 -1.35
CA ILE A 6 -1.51 -4.07 -1.53
C ILE A 6 -0.63 -5.08 -0.83
N TYR A 7 0.36 -5.57 -1.56
CA TYR A 7 1.41 -6.43 -1.05
C TYR A 7 2.74 -5.67 -0.92
N THR A 8 3.68 -6.28 -0.20
CA THR A 8 5.03 -5.73 -0.01
C THR A 8 5.72 -5.40 -1.32
N LYS A 9 5.53 -6.22 -2.36
CA LYS A 9 6.13 -6.01 -3.68
C LYS A 9 5.62 -4.75 -4.37
N ASP A 10 4.36 -4.37 -4.16
CA ASP A 10 3.77 -3.18 -4.76
C ASP A 10 4.34 -1.92 -4.10
N VAL A 11 4.47 -1.94 -2.77
CA VAL A 11 5.09 -0.85 -1.99
C VAL A 11 6.59 -0.72 -2.33
N SER A 12 7.28 -1.85 -2.45
CA SER A 12 8.69 -1.95 -2.85
C SER A 12 8.92 -1.30 -4.22
N LEU A 13 8.08 -1.63 -5.21
CA LEU A 13 8.11 -1.04 -6.55
C LEU A 13 7.83 0.47 -6.52
N MET A 14 6.77 0.88 -5.82
CA MET A 14 6.28 2.26 -5.83
C MET A 14 7.23 3.23 -5.13
N MET A 15 7.89 2.77 -4.07
CA MET A 15 8.83 3.59 -3.29
C MET A 15 10.29 3.40 -3.70
N GLY A 16 10.59 2.45 -4.60
CA GLY A 16 11.97 2.15 -5.01
C GLY A 16 12.83 1.65 -3.85
N VAL A 17 12.26 0.88 -2.92
CA VAL A 17 12.95 0.40 -1.71
C VAL A 17 13.02 -1.12 -1.68
N SER A 18 13.93 -1.67 -0.88
CA SER A 18 14.00 -3.12 -0.66
C SER A 18 12.71 -3.68 -0.04
N ASP A 19 12.43 -4.97 -0.27
CA ASP A 19 11.28 -5.65 0.34
C ASP A 19 11.31 -5.61 1.88
N LYS A 20 12.50 -5.57 2.50
CA LYS A 20 12.65 -5.45 3.94
C LYS A 20 12.11 -4.09 4.41
N THR A 21 12.51 -3.01 3.74
CA THR A 21 12.03 -1.66 4.01
C THR A 21 10.53 -1.55 3.75
N ALA A 22 10.04 -2.13 2.65
CA ALA A 22 8.62 -2.13 2.30
C ALA A 22 7.74 -2.84 3.35
N ARG A 23 8.23 -3.92 3.98
CA ARG A 23 7.52 -4.56 5.11
C ARG A 23 7.36 -3.63 6.30
N GLU A 24 8.41 -2.89 6.64
CA GLU A 24 8.35 -1.90 7.72
C GLU A 24 7.40 -0.76 7.39
N VAL A 25 7.36 -0.32 6.13
CA VAL A 25 6.38 0.68 5.67
C VAL A 25 4.95 0.14 5.79
N ILE A 26 4.68 -1.11 5.38
CA ILE A 26 3.36 -1.74 5.55
C ILE A 26 2.91 -1.76 7.01
N LYS A 27 3.82 -2.05 7.95
CA LYS A 27 3.50 -1.99 9.39
C LYS A 27 3.13 -0.56 9.81
N LYS A 28 3.89 0.44 9.37
CA LYS A 28 3.62 1.86 9.67
C LYS A 28 2.26 2.30 9.11
N ILE A 29 1.94 1.92 7.87
CA ILE A 29 0.64 2.22 7.25
C ILE A 29 -0.49 1.63 8.10
N ARG A 30 -0.38 0.35 8.48
CA ARG A 30 -1.39 -0.33 9.31
C ARG A 30 -1.66 0.40 10.63
N ILE A 31 -0.61 0.87 11.30
CA ILE A 31 -0.72 1.65 12.54
C ILE A 31 -1.39 2.99 12.26
N CYS A 32 -0.98 3.68 11.19
CA CYS A 32 -1.51 4.99 10.80
C CYS A 32 -3.02 4.93 10.49
N VAL A 33 -3.46 3.92 9.73
CA VAL A 33 -4.87 3.73 9.37
C VAL A 33 -5.69 2.97 10.42
N ARG A 34 -5.07 2.64 11.57
CA ARG A 34 -5.70 1.91 12.70
C ARG A 34 -6.40 0.61 12.29
N LYS A 35 -5.80 -0.14 11.36
CA LYS A 35 -6.42 -1.35 10.82
C LYS A 35 -6.18 -2.56 11.71
N GLU A 36 -7.23 -3.34 11.95
CA GLU A 36 -7.14 -4.55 12.78
C GLU A 36 -6.18 -5.60 12.18
N PRO A 37 -5.54 -6.43 13.02
CA PRO A 37 -4.77 -7.58 12.58
C PRO A 37 -5.63 -8.52 11.72
N GLY A 38 -5.06 -9.11 10.68
CA GLY A 38 -5.78 -10.03 9.77
C GLY A 38 -6.55 -9.34 8.65
N ILE A 39 -6.85 -8.03 8.75
CA ILE A 39 -7.44 -7.29 7.64
C ILE A 39 -6.34 -6.88 6.64
N PRO A 40 -6.48 -7.18 5.34
CA PRO A 40 -5.51 -6.77 4.32
C PRO A 40 -5.51 -5.24 4.13
N LEU A 41 -4.34 -4.69 3.82
CA LEU A 41 -4.22 -3.29 3.37
C LEU A 41 -4.67 -3.17 1.92
N THR A 42 -5.29 -2.05 1.59
CA THR A 42 -5.83 -1.73 0.28
C THR A 42 -5.21 -0.44 -0.24
N VAL A 43 -5.34 -0.22 -1.55
CA VAL A 43 -4.89 1.00 -2.24
C VAL A 43 -5.40 2.29 -1.59
N PHE A 44 -6.57 2.26 -0.96
CA PHE A 44 -7.12 3.39 -0.22
C PHE A 44 -6.35 3.68 1.07
N ASP A 45 -5.89 2.66 1.79
CA ASP A 45 -5.11 2.84 3.01
C ASP A 45 -3.74 3.44 2.69
N LEU A 46 -3.12 2.97 1.61
CA LEU A 46 -1.86 3.53 1.14
C LEU A 46 -2.03 4.94 0.58
N GLY A 47 -3.10 5.19 -0.17
CA GLY A 47 -3.44 6.53 -0.64
C GLY A 47 -3.64 7.51 0.51
N ALA A 48 -4.35 7.10 1.56
CA ALA A 48 -4.51 7.90 2.77
C ALA A 48 -3.18 8.17 3.49
N TYR A 49 -2.27 7.19 3.53
CA TYR A 49 -0.95 7.35 4.14
C TYR A 49 -0.01 8.25 3.34
N MET A 50 0.02 8.09 2.02
CA MET A 50 0.91 8.83 1.12
C MET A 50 0.32 10.17 0.64
N ASN A 51 -0.93 10.45 1.01
CA ASN A 51 -1.71 11.57 0.49
C ASN A 51 -1.78 11.57 -1.05
N MET A 52 -2.07 10.39 -1.61
CA MET A 52 -2.14 10.14 -3.05
C MET A 52 -3.50 9.56 -3.42
N ASP A 53 -3.96 9.87 -4.63
CA ASP A 53 -5.20 9.32 -5.14
C ASP A 53 -5.09 7.80 -5.39
N ALA A 54 -6.12 7.07 -4.96
CA ALA A 54 -6.13 5.61 -5.06
C ALA A 54 -6.16 5.12 -6.52
N GLN A 55 -6.79 5.86 -7.44
CA GLN A 55 -6.79 5.50 -8.87
C GLN A 55 -5.39 5.67 -9.46
N TYR A 56 -4.65 6.70 -9.04
CA TYR A 56 -3.27 6.88 -9.46
C TYR A 56 -2.38 5.72 -9.00
N ILE A 57 -2.53 5.29 -7.74
CA ILE A 57 -1.81 4.12 -7.21
C ILE A 57 -2.16 2.84 -7.99
N ILE A 58 -3.44 2.59 -8.27
CA ILE A 58 -3.88 1.44 -9.06
C ILE A 58 -3.24 1.46 -10.44
N ARG A 59 -3.17 2.62 -11.10
CA ARG A 59 -2.54 2.75 -12.43
C ARG A 59 -1.05 2.40 -12.37
N ILE A 60 -0.32 2.86 -11.36
CA ILE A 60 1.11 2.52 -11.21
C ILE A 60 1.30 1.01 -11.02
N ILE A 61 0.49 0.39 -10.16
CA ILE A 61 0.62 -1.04 -9.87
C ILE A 61 0.25 -1.89 -11.09
N ASN A 62 -0.79 -1.49 -11.83
CA ASN A 62 -1.28 -2.21 -13.01
C ASN A 62 -0.54 -1.87 -14.32
N ALA A 63 0.28 -0.82 -14.36
CA ALA A 63 1.11 -0.47 -15.53
C ALA A 63 2.34 -1.40 -15.70
N LYS A 64 2.37 -2.50 -14.93
CA LYS A 64 3.40 -3.52 -14.97
C LYS A 64 3.22 -4.51 -16.11
#